data_AF-G7VSM3-F1
#
_entry.id   AF-G7VSM3-F1
#
_cell.length_a   1.000
_cell.length_b   1.000
_cell.length_c   1.000
_cell.angle_alpha   90.00
_cell.angle_beta   90.00
_cell.angle_gamma   90.00
#
_symmetry.space_group_name_H-M   'P 1'
#
loop_
_entity.id
_entity.type
_entity.pdbx_description
1 polymer ?
#
loop_
_entity_poly.entity_id
_entity_poly.type
_entity_poly.pdbx_seq_one_letter_code
_entity_poly.pdbx_strand_id
1 'polypeptide(L)' 'MAADHCYRCVVDFGDIRMTFPVYSPRQLTNDELRDIAIEQAVQNANDTGHNVTATDIKPVGFNYEGAYENGD' A
#
# COMPACT_ATOMS: atom_id res chain seq x y z
N MET A 1 7.66 -15.69 16.66
CA MET A 1 6.71 -15.49 15.55
C MET A 1 6.80 -14.03 15.16
N ALA A 2 7.01 -13.69 13.89
CA ALA A 2 6.98 -12.29 13.45
C ALA A 2 5.51 -11.94 13.18
N ALA A 3 4.96 -11.01 13.96
CA ALA A 3 3.65 -10.46 13.66
C ALA A 3 3.81 -9.41 12.55
N ASP A 4 3.13 -9.61 11.43
CA ASP A 4 3.19 -8.66 10.32
C ASP A 4 2.19 -7.54 10.57
N HIS A 5 2.69 -6.31 10.67
CA HIS A 5 1.89 -5.10 10.73
C HIS A 5 1.19 -4.89 9.38
N CYS A 6 -0.14 -4.86 9.40
CA CYS A 6 -0.95 -4.61 8.23
C CYS A 6 -1.46 -3.17 8.21
N TYR A 7 -1.30 -2.55 7.05
CA TYR A 7 -1.74 -1.21 6.75
C TYR A 7 -2.61 -1.24 5.51
N ARG A 8 -3.81 -0.70 5.60
CA ARG A 8 -4.70 -0.52 4.47
C ARG A 8 -4.37 0.79 3.78
N CYS A 9 -3.71 0.68 2.64
CA CYS A 9 -3.31 1.81 1.82
C CYS A 9 -4.41 2.11 0.80
N VAL A 10 -4.83 3.37 0.75
CA VAL A 10 -5.78 3.89 -0.24
C VAL A 10 -5.04 4.89 -1.10
N VAL A 11 -5.04 4.66 -2.41
CA VAL A 11 -4.44 5.55 -3.41
C VAL A 11 -5.46 5.86 -4.49
N ASP A 12 -5.32 7.02 -5.10
CA ASP A 12 -6.10 7.45 -6.25
C ASP A 12 -5.14 7.67 -7.43
N PHE A 13 -5.50 7.18 -8.61
CA PHE A 13 -4.81 7.52 -9.86
C PHE A 13 -5.82 7.73 -10.97
N GLY A 14 -5.74 8.86 -11.67
CA GLY A 14 -6.80 9.27 -12.59
C GLY A 14 -8.15 9.37 -11.89
N ASP A 15 -9.11 8.55 -12.31
CA ASP A 15 -10.47 8.44 -11.73
C ASP A 15 -10.64 7.14 -10.91
N ILE A 16 -9.57 6.37 -10.72
CA ILE A 16 -9.59 5.05 -10.09
C ILE A 16 -9.03 5.15 -8.67
N ARG A 17 -9.85 4.75 -7.70
CA ARG A 17 -9.42 4.54 -6.32
C ARG A 17 -9.04 3.08 -6.10
N MET A 18 -7.79 2.85 -5.75
CA MET A 18 -7.26 1.53 -5.41
C MET A 18 -7.05 1.41 -3.90
N THR A 19 -7.42 0.26 -3.35
CA THR A 19 -7.19 -0.05 -1.93
C THR A 19 -6.56 -1.42 -1.82
N PHE A 20 -5.43 -1.50 -1.13
CA PHE A 20 -4.70 -2.76 -0.95
C PHE A 20 -4.03 -2.82 0.43
N PRO A 21 -3.88 -4.03 0.99
CA PRO A 21 -3.16 -4.22 2.24
C PRO A 21 -1.64 -4.22 2.00
N VAL A 22 -0.91 -3.53 2.86
CA VAL A 22 0.56 -3.56 2.95
C VAL A 22 0.94 -4.23 4.24
N TYR A 23 1.71 -5.32 4.14
CA TYR A 23 2.21 -6.07 5.28
C TYR A 23 3.68 -5.73 5.52
N SER A 24 4.06 -5.52 6.77
CA SER A 24 5.45 -5.23 7.14
C SER A 24 5.82 -5.89 8.47
N PRO A 25 7.02 -6.47 8.61
CA PRO A 25 7.46 -7.11 9.86
C PRO A 25 7.74 -6.10 10.99
N ARG A 26 7.67 -4.79 10.71
CA ARG A 26 7.86 -3.72 11.69
C ARG A 26 6.81 -2.63 11.52
N GLN A 27 6.69 -1.78 12.53
CA GLN A 27 5.87 -0.58 12.40
C GLN A 27 6.51 0.39 11.40
N LEU A 28 5.75 0.78 10.38
CA LEU A 28 6.19 1.73 9.37
C LEU A 28 5.65 3.12 9.67
N THR A 29 6.42 4.13 9.33
CA THR A 29 5.95 5.51 9.36
C THR A 29 5.03 5.80 8.17
N ASN A 30 4.22 6.85 8.25
CA ASN A 30 3.37 7.28 7.13
C ASN A 30 4.17 7.58 5.86
N ASP A 31 5.41 8.05 5.98
CA ASP A 31 6.27 8.35 4.83
C ASP A 31 6.78 7.07 4.15
N GLU A 32 7.21 6.08 4.94
CA GLU A 32 7.56 4.75 4.43
C GLU A 32 6.36 4.04 3.78
N LEU A 33 5.18 4.11 4.42
CA LEU A 33 3.94 3.57 3.86
C LEU A 33 3.56 4.25 2.56
N ARG A 34 3.81 5.55 2.45
CA ARG A 34 3.55 6.33 1.25
C ARG A 34 4.37 5.84 0.08
N ASP A 35 5.67 5.65 0.28
CA ASP A 35 6.56 5.20 -0.78
C ASP A 35 6.19 3.78 -1.25
N ILE A 36 5.96 2.86 -0.30
CA ILE A 36 5.55 1.49 -0.57
C ILE A 36 4.20 1.44 -1.28
N ALA A 37 3.23 2.25 -0.84
CA ALA A 37 1.91 2.31 -1.46
C ALA A 37 1.99 2.83 -2.89
N ILE A 38 2.81 3.85 -3.16
CA ILE A 38 3.01 4.35 -4.52
C ILE A 38 3.64 3.26 -5.39
N GLU A 39 4.69 2.60 -4.92
CA GLU A 39 5.38 1.57 -5.70
C GLU A 39 4.46 0.39 -6.04
N GLN A 40 3.72 -0.14 -5.06
CA GLN A 40 2.77 -1.22 -5.29
C GLN A 40 1.61 -0.81 -6.19
N ALA A 41 1.10 0.41 -6.02
CA ALA A 41 0.04 0.93 -6.88
C ALA A 41 0.49 1.07 -8.33
N VAL A 42 1.70 1.57 -8.56
CA VAL A 42 2.32 1.61 -9.89
C VAL A 42 2.42 0.21 -10.46
N GLN A 43 2.95 -0.75 -9.72
CA GLN A 43 3.08 -2.14 -10.20
C GLN A 43 1.71 -2.74 -10.57
N ASN A 44 0.72 -2.64 -9.68
CA ASN A 44 -0.64 -3.15 -9.92
C ASN A 44 -1.32 -2.47 -11.12
N ALA A 45 -1.18 -1.16 -11.26
CA ALA A 45 -1.76 -0.42 -12.37
C ALA A 45 -1.06 -0.76 -13.70
N ASN A 46 0.26 -1.00 -13.68
CA ASN A 46 1.00 -1.45 -14.86
C ASN A 46 0.62 -2.89 -15.25
N ASP A 47 0.47 -3.79 -14.27
CA ASP A 47 0.03 -5.18 -14.49
C ASP A 47 -1.38 -5.25 -15.11
N THR A 48 -2.25 -4.30 -14.74
CA THR A 48 -3.59 -4.15 -15.33
C THR A 48 -3.60 -3.37 -16.66
N GLY A 49 -2.45 -2.93 -17.16
CA GLY A 49 -2.29 -2.29 -18.47
C GLY A 49 -2.52 -0.77 -18.51
N HIS A 50 -2.57 -0.09 -17.36
CA HIS A 50 -2.82 1.36 -17.28
C HIS A 50 -1.59 2.25 -17.50
N ASN A 51 -0.37 1.68 -17.58
CA ASN A 51 0.90 2.38 -17.82
C ASN A 51 1.06 3.70 -17.04
N VAL A 52 1.01 3.62 -15.70
CA VAL A 52 1.11 4.77 -14.79
C VAL A 52 2.50 4.87 -14.15
N THR A 53 2.86 6.05 -13.67
CA THR A 53 4.11 6.28 -12.93
C THR A 53 3.86 6.74 -11.50
N ALA A 54 4.90 6.78 -10.68
CA ALA A 54 4.81 7.20 -9.28
C ALA A 54 4.20 8.61 -9.10
N THR A 55 4.37 9.49 -10.09
CA THR A 55 3.81 10.85 -10.06
C THR A 55 2.30 10.90 -10.34
N ASP A 56 1.76 9.86 -10.96
CA ASP A 56 0.32 9.73 -11.25
C ASP A 56 -0.47 9.18 -10.04
N ILE A 57 0.23 8.52 -9.11
CA ILE A 57 -0.37 7.95 -7.91
C ILE A 57 -0.46 9.00 -6.81
N LYS A 58 -1.67 9.19 -6.27
CA LYS A 58 -1.95 10.05 -5.14
C LYS A 58 -2.36 9.21 -3.93
N PRO A 59 -1.47 9.04 -2.94
CA PRO A 59 -1.87 8.41 -1.70
C PRO A 59 -2.89 9.26 -0.96
N VAL A 60 -4.04 8.65 -0.65
CA VAL A 60 -5.21 9.31 -0.03
C VAL A 60 -5.20 9.08 1.48
N GLY A 61 -4.83 7.88 1.91
CA GLY A 61 -4.80 7.55 3.32
C GLY A 61 -4.19 6.19 3.61
N PHE A 62 -3.64 6.07 4.81
CA PHE A 62 -3.08 4.83 5.35
C PHE A 62 -3.78 4.54 6.66
N ASN A 63 -4.47 3.41 6.76
CA ASN A 63 -5.12 2.99 7.98
C ASN A 63 -4.41 1.77 8.55
N TYR A 64 -3.91 1.86 9.78
CA TYR A 64 -3.30 0.71 10.44
C TYR A 64 -4.40 -0.26 10.91
N GLU A 65 -4.38 -1.50 10.41
CA GLU A 65 -5.40 -2.51 10.76
C GLU A 65 -4.96 -3.39 11.94
N GLY A 66 -3.67 -3.44 12.27
CA GLY A 66 -3.14 -4.20 13.40
C GLY A 66 -1.92 -5.05 13.02
N ALA A 67 -1.35 -5.76 13.99
CA ALA A 67 -0.33 -6.78 13.73
C ALA A 67 -1.02 -8.14 13.70
N TYR A 68 -0.97 -8.83 12.56
CA TYR A 68 -1.48 -10.18 12.42
C TYR A 68 -0.38 -11.15 12.83
N GLU A 69 -0.62 -11.94 13.88
CA GLU A 69 0.22 -13.09 14.18
C GLU A 69 -0.09 -14.16 13.12
N ASN A 70 0.88 -14.49 12.26
CA ASN A 70 0.81 -15.72 11.49
C ASN A 70 0.87 -16.88 12.50
N GLY A 71 -0.31 -17.44 12.80
CA GLY A 71 -0.48 -18.55 13.72
C GLY A 71 0.27 -19.80 13.24
N ASP A 72 0.91 -20.46 14.21
CA ASP A 72 1.68 -21.71 14.11
C ASP A 72 0.91 -22.87 13.42
#